data_AF-A0A314YXQ1-F1
#
_entry.id   AF-A0A314YXQ1-F1
#
_cell.length_a   1.000
_cell.length_b   1.000
_cell.length_c   1.000
_cell.angle_alpha   90.00
_cell.angle_beta   90.00
_cell.angle_gamma   90.00
#
_symmetry.space_group_name_H-M   'P 1'
#
loop_
_entity.id
_entity.type
_entity.pdbx_description
1 polymer ?
#
loop_
_entity_poly.entity_id
_entity_poly.type
_entity_poly.pdbx_seq_one_letter_code
_entity_poly.pdbx_strand_id
1 'polypeptide(L)'
;MNVDGVGSENLRSSLVALFEQKCPSGESLRELISFLDPKDPEFDSLLNRVKELVESNETRRLPKLPKGTRDFAKEQMAIRKKAFSIIEEVFERHGATALDTPVFELRETLMGKYGEDSKLIYDLADQVSSS
;
A
#
# COMPACT_ATOMS: atom_id res chain seq x y z
N MET A 1 0.71 18.14 -32.12
CA MET A 1 -0.73 18.08 -31.77
C MET A 1 -0.87 18.77 -30.43
N ASN A 2 -1.60 19.88 -30.39
CA ASN A 2 -1.88 20.64 -29.16
C ASN A 2 -2.65 19.73 -28.19
N VAL A 3 -2.24 19.72 -26.92
CA VAL A 3 -2.92 19.02 -25.81
C VAL A 3 -3.74 19.97 -24.93
N ASP A 4 -3.90 21.22 -25.37
CA ASP A 4 -4.72 22.21 -24.67
C ASP A 4 -6.16 22.10 -25.17
N GLY A 5 -7.00 21.36 -24.44
CA GLY A 5 -8.45 21.38 -24.70
C GLY A 5 -9.31 20.23 -24.16
N VAL A 6 -8.73 19.16 -23.59
CA VAL A 6 -9.49 17.94 -23.24
C VAL A 6 -9.60 17.71 -21.70
N GLY A 7 -9.14 18.68 -20.89
CA GLY A 7 -8.88 18.47 -19.46
C GLY A 7 -10.07 18.63 -18.49
N SER A 8 -10.93 19.63 -18.65
CA SER A 8 -11.91 19.97 -17.58
C SER A 8 -13.24 19.21 -17.69
N GLU A 9 -13.80 19.06 -18.89
CA GLU A 9 -15.13 18.48 -19.11
C GLU A 9 -15.18 16.97 -18.79
N ASN A 10 -14.10 16.24 -19.10
CA ASN A 10 -13.97 14.82 -18.77
C ASN A 10 -13.81 14.58 -17.27
N LEU A 11 -13.10 15.47 -16.57
CA LEU A 11 -12.89 15.39 -15.13
C LEU A 11 -14.20 15.72 -14.39
N ARG A 12 -14.92 16.75 -14.85
CA ARG A 12 -16.26 17.12 -14.35
C ARG A 12 -17.23 15.96 -14.49
N SER A 13 -17.31 15.36 -15.68
CA SER A 13 -18.19 14.21 -15.94
C SER A 13 -17.84 13.00 -15.06
N SER A 14 -16.54 12.74 -14.84
CA SER A 14 -16.07 11.63 -14.01
C SER A 14 -16.33 11.85 -12.51
N LEU A 15 -16.16 13.08 -12.01
CA LEU A 15 -16.44 13.44 -10.62
C LEU A 15 -17.93 13.39 -10.32
N VAL A 16 -18.77 13.90 -11.21
CA VAL A 16 -20.24 13.82 -11.06
C VAL A 16 -20.70 12.36 -11.02
N ALA A 17 -20.22 11.52 -11.95
CA ALA A 17 -20.57 10.10 -11.96
C ALA A 17 -20.11 9.34 -10.69
N LEU A 18 -18.91 9.64 -10.18
CA LEU A 18 -18.37 9.03 -8.97
C LEU A 18 -19.17 9.43 -7.71
N PHE A 19 -19.65 10.67 -7.65
CA PHE A 19 -20.43 11.18 -6.51
C PHE A 19 -21.89 10.73 -6.53
N GLU A 20 -22.53 10.69 -7.71
CA GLU A 20 -23.90 10.14 -7.87
C GLU A 20 -23.99 8.67 -7.46
N GLN A 21 -22.93 7.89 -7.71
CA GLN A 21 -22.85 6.49 -7.27
C GLN A 21 -22.81 6.35 -5.74
N LYS A 22 -22.36 7.37 -5.00
CA LYS A 22 -22.04 7.28 -3.57
C LYS A 22 -23.02 8.02 -2.64
N CYS A 23 -23.80 8.97 -3.16
CA CYS A 23 -24.81 9.72 -2.39
C CYS A 23 -26.14 9.89 -3.16
N PRO A 24 -27.17 9.06 -2.90
CA PRO A 24 -28.43 9.06 -3.66
C PRO A 24 -29.45 10.14 -3.24
N SER A 25 -29.24 10.89 -2.14
CA SER A 25 -30.15 11.95 -1.68
C SER A 25 -29.75 13.33 -2.24
N GLY A 26 -30.41 13.74 -3.33
CA GLY A 26 -29.98 14.84 -4.21
C GLY A 26 -30.09 16.29 -3.69
N GLU A 27 -30.37 16.54 -2.40
CA GLU A 27 -30.39 17.91 -1.86
C GLU A 27 -28.98 18.49 -1.67
N SER A 28 -28.01 17.65 -1.25
CA SER A 28 -26.60 18.06 -1.08
C SER A 28 -25.84 18.24 -2.41
N LEU A 29 -26.39 17.78 -3.54
CA LEU A 29 -25.72 17.80 -4.84
C LEU A 29 -25.79 19.16 -5.52
N ARG A 30 -26.89 19.90 -5.39
CA ARG A 30 -27.05 21.20 -6.07
C ARG A 30 -26.03 22.23 -5.60
N GLU A 31 -25.79 22.27 -4.29
CA GLU A 31 -24.84 23.18 -3.64
C GLU A 31 -23.39 22.84 -3.98
N LEU A 32 -23.08 21.54 -4.08
CA LEU A 32 -21.75 21.04 -4.47
C LEU A 32 -21.48 21.23 -5.97
N ILE A 33 -22.50 21.10 -6.82
CA ILE A 33 -22.41 21.35 -8.27
C ILE A 33 -22.19 22.83 -8.58
N SER A 34 -22.80 23.77 -7.82
CA SER A 34 -22.48 25.19 -7.95
C SER A 34 -21.04 25.51 -7.54
N PHE A 35 -20.52 24.82 -6.53
CA PHE A 35 -19.13 24.99 -6.07
C PHE A 35 -18.09 24.43 -7.06
N LEU A 36 -18.52 23.59 -8.01
CA LEU A 36 -17.71 23.02 -9.08
C LEU A 36 -18.02 23.65 -10.44
N ASP A 37 -18.60 24.85 -10.46
CA ASP A 37 -18.79 25.62 -11.70
C ASP A 37 -17.43 26.10 -12.22
N PRO A 38 -16.98 25.67 -13.43
CA PRO A 38 -15.71 26.05 -14.01
C PRO A 38 -15.61 27.55 -14.34
N LYS A 39 -16.74 28.28 -14.28
CA LYS A 39 -16.80 29.73 -14.49
C LYS A 39 -16.67 30.53 -13.18
N ASP A 40 -16.69 29.86 -12.04
CA ASP A 40 -16.47 30.49 -10.75
C ASP A 40 -14.97 30.79 -10.57
N PRO A 41 -14.58 32.04 -10.27
CA PRO A 41 -13.20 32.39 -9.95
C PRO A 41 -12.60 31.57 -8.79
N GLU A 42 -13.42 31.06 -7.88
CA GLU A 42 -13.01 30.23 -6.74
C GLU A 42 -12.65 28.79 -7.15
N PHE A 43 -13.15 28.32 -8.31
CA PHE A 43 -12.87 26.99 -8.85
C PHE A 43 -11.39 26.83 -9.22
N ASP A 44 -10.76 27.85 -9.79
CA ASP A 44 -9.33 27.82 -10.11
C ASP A 44 -8.47 27.73 -8.84
N SER A 45 -8.89 28.40 -7.76
CA SER A 45 -8.24 28.29 -6.45
C SER A 45 -8.36 26.87 -5.89
N LEU A 46 -9.55 26.27 -6.00
CA LEU A 46 -9.80 24.88 -5.59
C LEU A 46 -8.96 23.91 -6.41
N LEU A 47 -8.91 24.05 -7.74
CA LEU A 47 -8.11 23.20 -8.62
C LEU A 47 -6.62 23.29 -8.29
N ASN A 48 -6.10 24.49 -8.05
CA ASN A 48 -4.70 24.67 -7.65
C ASN A 48 -4.42 23.96 -6.32
N ARG A 49 -5.33 24.07 -5.34
CA ARG A 49 -5.19 23.41 -4.04
C ARG A 49 -5.29 21.88 -4.12
N VAL A 50 -6.17 21.35 -4.97
CA VAL A 50 -6.27 19.91 -5.24
C VAL A 50 -5.01 19.41 -5.94
N LYS A 51 -4.49 20.16 -6.92
CA LYS A 51 -3.26 19.83 -7.62
C LYS A 51 -2.06 19.79 -6.67
N GLU A 52 -1.89 20.81 -5.82
CA GLU A 52 -0.86 20.84 -4.77
C GLU A 52 -0.99 19.65 -3.80
N LEU A 53 -2.22 19.28 -3.43
CA LEU A 53 -2.46 18.13 -2.56
C LEU A 53 -2.14 16.79 -3.23
N VAL A 54 -2.43 16.65 -4.52
CA VAL A 54 -2.10 15.45 -5.29
C VAL A 54 -0.58 15.33 -5.46
N GLU A 55 0.09 16.40 -5.90
CA GLU A 55 1.55 16.42 -6.09
C GLU A 55 2.32 16.19 -4.78
N SER A 56 1.86 16.78 -3.67
CA SER A 56 2.43 16.55 -2.34
C SER A 56 2.16 15.15 -1.80
N ASN A 57 1.08 14.48 -2.21
CA ASN A 57 0.79 13.10 -1.84
C ASN A 57 1.58 12.08 -2.66
N GLU A 58 1.78 12.32 -3.96
CA GLU A 58 2.56 11.45 -4.85
C GLU A 58 4.01 11.30 -4.37
N THR A 59 4.64 12.40 -3.96
CA THR A 59 6.01 12.40 -3.41
C THR A 59 6.11 11.70 -2.04
N ARG A 60 5.06 11.79 -1.21
CA ARG A 60 5.04 11.21 0.15
C ARG A 60 4.71 9.72 0.19
N ARG A 61 4.21 9.13 -0.91
CA ARG A 61 3.66 7.77 -0.92
C ARG A 61 4.34 6.82 -1.91
N LEU A 62 5.58 7.08 -2.31
CA LEU A 62 6.36 6.09 -3.03
C LEU A 62 6.54 4.84 -2.14
N PRO A 63 5.99 3.67 -2.52
CA PRO A 63 6.19 2.45 -1.77
C PRO A 63 7.68 2.14 -1.74
N LYS A 64 8.23 2.01 -0.54
CA LYS A 64 9.63 1.66 -0.33
C LYS A 64 9.69 0.34 0.42
N LEU A 65 10.62 -0.49 0.02
CA LEU A 65 10.95 -1.69 0.77
C LEU A 65 11.44 -1.31 2.17
N PRO A 66 11.02 -2.04 3.22
CA PRO A 66 11.60 -1.88 4.53
C PRO A 66 13.13 -2.01 4.47
N LYS A 67 13.83 -1.23 5.30
CA LYS A 67 15.30 -1.27 5.34
C LYS A 67 15.78 -2.70 5.62
N GLY A 68 16.80 -3.14 4.89
CA GLY A 68 17.35 -4.49 5.01
C GLY A 68 16.58 -5.56 4.22
N THR A 69 15.51 -5.19 3.50
CA THR A 69 14.75 -6.11 2.64
C THR A 69 14.99 -5.81 1.15
N ARG A 70 14.77 -6.81 0.30
CA ARG A 70 14.86 -6.68 -1.16
C ARG A 70 13.88 -7.62 -1.85
N ASP A 71 13.45 -7.25 -3.04
CA ASP A 71 12.72 -8.14 -3.94
C ASP A 71 13.67 -9.13 -4.63
N PHE A 72 13.13 -10.28 -5.03
CA PHE A 72 13.85 -11.27 -5.83
C PHE A 72 13.22 -11.37 -7.21
N ALA A 73 14.01 -11.02 -8.25
CA ALA A 73 13.59 -11.11 -9.64
C ALA A 73 13.53 -12.57 -10.14
N LYS A 74 12.98 -12.77 -11.34
CA LYS A 74 12.74 -14.09 -11.94
C LYS A 74 14.00 -14.97 -11.96
N GLU A 75 15.12 -14.42 -12.38
CA GLU A 75 16.40 -15.14 -12.50
C GLU A 75 16.92 -15.56 -11.12
N GLN A 76 16.81 -14.68 -10.12
CA GLN A 76 17.21 -14.96 -8.75
C GLN A 76 16.31 -16.04 -8.12
N MET A 77 15.00 -15.98 -8.39
CA MET A 77 14.06 -16.99 -7.94
C MET A 77 14.30 -18.35 -8.60
N ALA A 78 14.69 -18.40 -9.86
CA ALA A 78 15.04 -19.66 -10.54
C ALA A 78 16.25 -20.34 -9.87
N ILE A 79 17.29 -19.58 -9.57
CA ILE A 79 18.48 -20.07 -8.85
C ILE A 79 18.10 -20.51 -7.45
N ARG A 80 17.35 -19.69 -6.71
CA ARG A 80 16.89 -19.98 -5.34
C ARG A 80 16.08 -21.29 -5.28
N LYS A 81 15.13 -21.48 -6.20
CA LYS A 81 14.33 -22.72 -6.29
C LYS A 81 15.21 -23.94 -6.57
N LYS A 82 16.19 -23.82 -7.47
CA LYS A 82 17.08 -24.95 -7.76
C LYS A 82 17.96 -25.32 -6.56
N ALA A 83 18.44 -24.32 -5.81
CA ALA A 83 19.20 -24.56 -4.60
C ALA A 83 18.37 -25.27 -3.52
N PHE A 84 17.14 -24.80 -3.26
CA PHE A 84 16.26 -25.43 -2.27
C PHE A 84 15.90 -26.87 -2.64
N SER A 85 15.57 -27.15 -3.91
CA SER A 85 15.27 -28.52 -4.36
C SER A 85 16.42 -29.49 -4.07
N ILE A 86 17.67 -29.10 -4.28
CA ILE A 86 18.83 -29.96 -3.95
C ILE A 86 18.91 -30.21 -2.44
N ILE A 87 18.66 -29.20 -1.62
CA ILE A 87 18.72 -29.30 -0.15
C ILE A 87 17.58 -30.19 0.37
N GLU A 88 16.36 -29.97 -0.11
CA GLU A 88 15.15 -30.74 0.22
C GLU A 88 15.35 -32.22 -0.14
N GLU A 89 15.86 -32.53 -1.34
CA GLU A 89 16.16 -33.91 -1.76
C GLU A 89 17.14 -34.62 -0.81
N VAL A 90 18.10 -33.90 -0.23
CA VAL A 90 19.03 -34.47 0.77
C VAL A 90 18.29 -34.76 2.07
N PHE A 91 17.44 -33.86 2.57
CA PHE A 91 16.67 -34.09 3.80
C PHE A 91 15.70 -35.27 3.66
N GLU A 92 14.96 -35.34 2.56
CA GLU A 92 14.01 -36.42 2.27
C GLU A 92 14.70 -37.78 2.18
N ARG A 93 15.89 -37.85 1.56
CA ARG A 93 16.69 -39.08 1.50
C ARG A 93 17.06 -39.64 2.87
N HIS A 94 17.14 -38.78 3.89
CA HIS A 94 17.43 -39.16 5.27
C HIS A 94 16.16 -39.31 6.12
N GLY A 95 14.97 -39.32 5.50
CA GLY A 95 13.69 -39.56 6.18
C GLY A 95 13.14 -38.36 6.95
N ALA A 96 13.67 -37.16 6.74
CA ALA A 96 13.11 -35.95 7.35
C ALA A 96 11.76 -35.59 6.71
N THR A 97 10.87 -34.98 7.50
CA THR A 97 9.58 -34.44 7.04
C THR A 97 9.53 -32.95 7.33
N ALA A 98 9.00 -32.17 6.39
CA ALA A 98 8.87 -30.73 6.55
C ALA A 98 7.82 -30.37 7.62
N LEU A 99 8.12 -29.33 8.40
CA LEU A 99 7.20 -28.66 9.31
C LEU A 99 7.25 -27.17 8.96
N ASP A 100 6.08 -26.52 8.93
CA ASP A 100 5.97 -25.08 8.76
C ASP A 100 5.36 -24.47 10.03
N THR A 101 5.90 -23.34 10.46
CA THR A 101 5.47 -22.63 11.67
C THR A 101 5.11 -21.19 11.30
N PRO A 102 4.18 -20.55 12.02
CA PRO A 102 3.88 -19.14 11.80
C PRO A 102 5.13 -18.26 11.84
N VAL A 103 5.15 -17.18 11.06
CA VAL A 103 6.30 -16.26 10.97
C VAL A 103 6.56 -15.48 12.27
N PHE A 104 5.55 -15.40 13.14
CA PHE A 104 5.62 -14.78 14.46
C PHE A 104 5.17 -15.77 15.52
N GLU A 105 5.75 -15.65 16.71
CA GLU A 105 5.45 -16.46 17.89
C GLU A 105 5.09 -15.56 19.07
N LEU A 106 4.53 -16.14 20.13
CA LEU A 106 4.33 -15.41 21.39
C LEU A 106 5.68 -14.90 21.91
N ARG A 107 5.69 -13.65 22.38
CA ARG A 107 6.91 -13.00 22.91
C ARG A 107 7.56 -13.85 24.00
N GLU A 108 6.78 -14.43 24.90
CA GLU A 108 7.25 -15.30 25.98
C GLU A 108 7.92 -16.60 25.48
N THR A 109 7.55 -17.11 24.30
CA THR A 109 8.19 -18.28 23.69
C THR A 109 9.64 -17.99 23.28
N LEU A 110 9.90 -16.76 22.80
CA LEU A 110 11.21 -16.35 22.27
C LEU A 110 12.10 -15.67 23.32
N MET A 111 11.51 -15.03 24.34
CA MET A 111 12.26 -14.32 25.38
C MET A 111 13.16 -15.25 26.20
N GLY A 112 14.39 -14.80 26.46
CA GLY A 112 15.37 -15.53 27.28
C GLY A 112 16.07 -16.71 26.58
N LYS A 113 15.72 -17.02 25.32
CA LYS A 113 16.38 -18.08 24.54
C LYS A 113 17.69 -17.63 23.88
N TYR A 114 17.83 -16.34 23.60
CA TYR A 114 18.89 -15.80 22.75
C TYR A 114 19.86 -14.84 23.47
N GLY A 115 19.78 -14.71 24.79
CA GLY A 115 20.70 -13.87 25.56
C GLY A 115 20.72 -12.41 25.07
N GLU A 116 21.91 -11.86 24.83
CA GLU A 116 22.10 -10.48 24.34
C GLU A 116 21.47 -10.21 22.97
N ASP A 117 21.34 -11.24 22.13
CA ASP A 117 20.78 -11.12 20.78
C ASP A 117 19.24 -10.99 20.79
N SER A 118 18.60 -11.16 21.95
CA SER A 118 17.15 -10.94 22.10
C SER A 118 16.73 -9.52 21.70
N LYS A 119 17.65 -8.54 21.75
CA LYS A 119 17.42 -7.16 21.30
C LYS A 119 17.24 -7.00 19.78
N LEU A 120 17.54 -8.04 19.01
CA LEU A 120 17.43 -8.08 17.55
C LEU A 120 16.10 -8.68 17.07
N ILE A 121 15.22 -9.09 17.99
CA ILE A 121 13.89 -9.63 17.68
C ILE A 121 12.96 -8.47 17.30
N TYR A 122 12.17 -8.65 16.23
CA TYR A 122 11.12 -7.72 15.84
C TYR A 122 9.84 -7.98 16.64
N ASP A 123 9.42 -7.03 17.46
CA ASP A 123 8.14 -7.08 18.15
C ASP A 123 7.00 -6.57 17.25
N LEU A 124 5.84 -7.24 17.32
CA LEU A 124 4.60 -6.72 16.75
C LEU A 124 3.97 -5.73 17.72
N ALA A 125 3.42 -4.63 17.20
CA ALA A 125 2.75 -3.62 18.01
C ALA A 125 1.47 -4.20 18.64
N ASP A 126 1.22 -3.87 19.92
CA ASP A 126 -0.05 -4.18 20.56
C ASP A 126 -1.18 -3.46 19.81
N GLN A 127 -2.18 -4.22 19.39
CA GLN A 127 -3.31 -3.73 18.59
C GLN A 127 -4.51 -3.37 19.47
N VAL A 128 -4.49 -3.69 20.76
CA VAL A 128 -5.59 -3.33 21.66
C VAL A 128 -5.42 -1.87 22.08
N SER A 129 -6.28 -1.00 21.56
CA SER A 129 -6.40 0.36 22.09
C SER A 129 -6.85 0.26 23.55
N SER A 130 -6.01 0.73 24.47
CA SER A 130 -6.40 1.00 25.86
C SER A 130 -7.69 1.82 25.83
N SER A 131 -8.81 1.16 26.10
CA SER A 131 -10.14 1.75 26.17
C SER A 131 -10.34 2.42 27.52
#